data_AF-A0A376VG24-F1
#
_entry.id   AF-A0A376VG24-F1
#
_cell.length_a   1.000
_cell.length_b   1.000
_cell.length_c   1.000
_cell.angle_alpha   90.00
_cell.angle_beta   90.00
_cell.angle_gamma   90.00
#
_symmetry.space_group_name_H-M   'P 1'
#
loop_
_entity.id
_entity.type
_entity.pdbx_description
1 polymer ?
#
loop_
_entity_poly.entity_id
_entity_poly.type
_entity_poly.pdbx_seq_one_letter_code
_entity_poly.pdbx_strand_id
1 'polypeptide(L)'
;MIGSTGGHLVGGKRGAVMGGIGTIGVIVGAEIPMFLGSMIMGPLGGLVIKYVDKALEKRIPAGFEMVINNFSLGIAGMLLCLLGLK
;
A
#
# COMPACT_ATOMS: atom_id res chain seq x y z
N MET A 1 -3.70 -6.30 12.14
CA MET A 1 -2.98 -6.57 10.89
C MET A 1 -1.59 -5.93 10.97
N ILE A 2 -0.53 -6.74 11.08
CA ILE A 2 0.83 -6.25 11.35
C ILE A 2 1.35 -5.35 10.21
N GLY A 3 1.15 -5.73 8.95
CA GLY A 3 1.57 -4.89 7.83
C GLY A 3 0.74 -3.62 7.65
N SER A 4 -0.54 -3.60 8.03
CA SER A 4 -1.33 -2.36 8.04
C SER A 4 -0.77 -1.36 9.06
N THR A 5 -0.36 -1.84 10.25
CA THR A 5 0.30 -1.01 11.26
C THR A 5 1.65 -0.48 10.77
N GLY A 6 2.47 -1.34 10.14
CA GLY A 6 3.75 -0.93 9.55
C GLY A 6 3.59 0.11 8.44
N GLY A 7 2.56 -0.04 7.59
CA GLY A 7 2.24 0.93 6.56
C GLY A 7 1.70 2.25 7.12
N HIS A 8 0.95 2.19 8.22
CA HIS A 8 0.45 3.38 8.90
C HIS A 8 1.58 4.28 9.42
N LEU A 9 2.61 3.68 10.02
CA LEU A 9 3.75 4.40 10.57
C LEU A 9 4.52 5.21 9.51
N VAL A 10 4.52 4.75 8.26
CA VAL A 10 5.27 5.39 7.18
C VAL A 10 4.41 6.34 6.33
N GLY A 11 3.20 5.91 5.96
CA GLY A 11 2.32 6.57 5.00
C GLY A 11 0.95 6.98 5.57
N GLY A 12 0.79 7.02 6.89
CA GLY A 12 -0.44 7.43 7.56
C GLY A 12 -1.64 6.53 7.21
N LYS A 13 -2.86 7.08 7.13
CA LYS A 13 -4.08 6.29 6.85
C LYS A 13 -4.00 5.55 5.50
N ARG A 14 -3.42 6.19 4.48
CA ARG A 14 -3.26 5.62 3.14
C ARG A 14 -2.22 4.51 3.11
N GLY A 15 -1.11 4.71 3.81
CA GLY A 15 -0.11 3.67 4.04
C GLY A 15 -0.66 2.46 4.78
N ALA A 16 -1.61 2.66 5.71
CA ALA A 16 -2.25 1.55 6.41
C ALA A 16 -3.06 0.64 5.48
N VAL A 17 -3.77 1.23 4.51
CA VAL A 17 -4.52 0.47 3.49
C VAL A 17 -3.55 -0.26 2.56
N MET A 18 -2.50 0.42 2.10
CA MET A 18 -1.47 -0.18 1.24
C MET A 18 -0.69 -1.32 1.89
N GLY A 19 -0.27 -1.14 3.15
CA GLY A 19 0.37 -2.19 3.92
C GLY A 19 -0.55 -3.38 4.19
N GLY A 20 -1.87 -3.13 4.30
CA GLY A 20 -2.89 -4.19 4.38
C GLY A 20 -3.00 -4.98 3.08
N ILE A 21 -3.11 -4.30 1.93
CA ILE A 21 -3.19 -4.94 0.60
C ILE A 21 -1.92 -5.74 0.29
N GLY A 22 -0.73 -5.18 0.54
CA GLY A 22 0.54 -5.88 0.35
C GLY A 22 0.70 -7.10 1.25
N THR A 23 0.20 -7.03 2.49
CA THR A 23 0.17 -8.18 3.41
C THR A 23 -0.69 -9.31 2.87
N ILE A 24 -1.89 -8.99 2.35
CA ILE A 24 -2.78 -9.98 1.77
C ILE A 24 -2.14 -10.61 0.53
N GLY A 25 -1.54 -9.82 -0.35
CA GLY A 25 -0.85 -10.33 -1.54
C GLY A 25 0.26 -11.34 -1.22
N VAL A 26 1.10 -11.04 -0.22
CA VAL A 26 2.18 -11.95 0.19
C VAL A 26 1.69 -13.20 0.92
N ILE A 27 0.59 -13.11 1.69
CA ILE A 27 0.01 -14.29 2.35
C ILE A 27 -0.64 -15.21 1.32
N VAL A 28 -1.34 -14.65 0.32
CA VAL A 28 -2.00 -15.45 -0.73
C VAL A 28 -0.99 -16.10 -1.68
N GLY A 29 0.15 -15.45 -1.93
CA GLY A 29 1.25 -16.00 -2.74
C GLY A 29 2.12 -17.06 -2.04
N ALA A 30 1.80 -17.50 -0.83
CA ALA A 30 2.60 -18.48 -0.12
C ALA A 30 1.75 -19.58 0.51
N GLU A 31 2.19 -20.83 0.38
CA GLU A 31 1.52 -21.99 0.99
C GLU A 31 1.63 -22.00 2.53
N ILE A 32 2.51 -21.17 3.09
CA ILE A 32 2.78 -21.05 4.53
C ILE A 32 2.46 -19.62 4.99
N PRO A 33 1.79 -19.41 6.15
CA PRO A 33 1.49 -18.07 6.66
C PRO A 33 2.77 -17.25 6.90
N MET A 34 2.96 -16.22 6.06
CA MET A 34 4.21 -15.45 6.01
C MET A 34 4.17 -14.19 6.89
N PHE A 35 4.41 -14.37 8.19
CA PHE A 35 4.46 -13.25 9.15
C PHE A 35 5.57 -12.23 8.85
N LEU A 36 6.78 -12.70 8.53
CA LEU A 36 7.93 -11.84 8.22
C LEU A 36 7.71 -11.03 6.94
N GLY A 37 7.13 -11.65 5.92
CA GLY A 37 6.74 -10.98 4.69
C GLY A 37 5.73 -9.85 4.94
N SER A 38 4.74 -10.08 5.80
CA SER A 38 3.78 -9.03 6.20
C SER A 38 4.43 -7.86 6.94
N MET A 39 5.43 -8.13 7.79
CA MET A 39 6.15 -7.11 8.55
C MET A 39 6.99 -6.21 7.66
N ILE A 40 7.59 -6.78 6.61
CA ILE A 40 8.40 -6.04 5.64
C ILE A 40 7.50 -5.29 4.66
N MET A 41 6.42 -5.93 4.18
CA MET A 41 5.50 -5.31 3.21
C MET A 41 4.68 -4.17 3.77
N GLY A 42 4.43 -4.13 5.08
CA GLY A 42 3.72 -3.02 5.70
C GLY A 42 4.40 -1.67 5.46
N PRO A 43 5.61 -1.44 6.00
CA PRO A 43 6.37 -0.21 5.80
C PRO A 43 6.68 0.07 4.32
N LEU A 44 6.97 -0.97 3.53
CA LEU A 44 7.20 -0.84 2.09
C LEU A 44 5.98 -0.30 1.35
N GLY A 45 4.79 -0.85 1.61
CA GLY A 45 3.53 -0.33 1.04
C GLY A 45 3.27 1.12 1.44
N GLY A 46 3.61 1.47 2.69
CA GLY A 46 3.56 2.86 3.18
C GLY A 46 4.55 3.80 2.49
N LEU A 47 5.77 3.34 2.16
CA LEU A 47 6.74 4.13 1.40
C LEU A 47 6.26 4.35 -0.02
N VAL A 48 5.82 3.30 -0.71
CA VAL A 48 5.37 3.36 -2.11
C VAL A 48 4.25 4.40 -2.25
N ILE A 49 3.22 4.33 -1.40
CA ILE A 49 2.12 5.29 -1.50
C ILE A 49 2.56 6.72 -1.17
N LYS A 50 3.49 6.90 -0.23
CA LYS A 50 4.03 8.22 0.11
C LYS A 50 4.76 8.87 -1.07
N TYR A 51 5.49 8.07 -1.85
CA TYR A 51 6.15 8.57 -3.08
C TYR A 51 5.14 8.83 -4.20
N VAL A 52 4.17 7.92 -4.39
CA VAL A 52 3.11 8.07 -5.40
C VAL A 52 2.28 9.32 -5.12
N ASP A 53 1.88 9.54 -3.87
CA ASP A 53 1.10 10.71 -3.47
C ASP A 53 1.88 12.00 -3.70
N LYS A 54 3.16 12.05 -3.30
CA LYS A 54 4.02 13.22 -3.57
C LYS A 54 4.19 13.52 -5.06
N ALA A 55 4.22 12.50 -5.91
CA ALA A 55 4.34 12.66 -7.35
C ALA A 55 3.04 13.19 -7.98
N LEU A 56 1.88 12.76 -7.45
CA LEU A 56 0.57 13.14 -7.94
C LEU A 56 0.07 14.48 -7.38
N GLU A 57 0.45 14.86 -6.17
CA GLU A 57 -0.04 16.06 -5.46
C GLU A 57 0.07 17.35 -6.29
N LYS A 58 1.16 17.52 -7.04
CA LYS A 58 1.37 18.71 -7.91
C LYS A 58 0.51 18.73 -9.18
N ARG A 59 -0.20 17.65 -9.50
CA ARG A 59 -0.98 17.47 -10.73
C ARG A 59 -2.48 17.36 -10.46
N ILE A 60 -2.93 17.45 -9.21
CA ILE A 60 -4.31 17.22 -8.84
C ILE A 60 -5.10 18.54 -8.81
N PRO A 61 -6.19 18.68 -9.58
CA PRO A 61 -7.09 19.82 -9.45
C PRO A 61 -7.91 19.75 -8.17
N ALA A 62 -8.14 20.90 -7.54
CA ALA A 62 -8.94 21.03 -6.32
C ALA A 62 -10.35 20.45 -6.53
N GLY A 63 -10.82 19.64 -5.58
CA GLY A 63 -12.10 18.92 -5.67
C GLY A 63 -12.00 17.49 -6.24
N PHE A 64 -10.96 17.16 -7.01
CA PHE A 64 -10.69 15.79 -7.46
C PHE A 64 -9.72 15.00 -6.56
N GLU A 65 -9.18 15.66 -5.53
CA GLU A 65 -8.21 15.09 -4.61
C GLU A 65 -8.63 13.73 -4.08
N MET A 66 -9.84 13.61 -3.55
CA MET A 66 -10.29 12.36 -2.95
C MET A 66 -10.48 11.25 -3.99
N VAL A 67 -10.89 11.59 -5.22
CA VAL A 67 -11.06 10.63 -6.33
C VAL A 67 -9.69 10.11 -6.77
N ILE A 68 -8.76 11.02 -7.08
CA ILE A 68 -7.41 10.65 -7.53
C ILE A 68 -6.65 9.94 -6.42
N ASN A 69 -6.84 10.36 -5.17
CA ASN A 69 -6.24 9.73 -4.01
C ASN A 69 -6.74 8.30 -3.83
N ASN A 70 -8.04 8.04 -3.91
CA ASN A 70 -8.54 6.66 -3.80
C ASN A 70 -8.15 5.79 -5.02
N PHE A 71 -8.17 6.35 -6.23
CA PHE A 71 -7.83 5.61 -7.44
C PHE A 71 -6.35 5.26 -7.51
N SER A 72 -5.46 6.19 -7.14
CA SER A 72 -4.01 5.93 -7.03
C SER A 72 -3.70 4.88 -5.95
N LEU A 73 -4.40 4.93 -4.81
CA LEU A 73 -4.31 3.90 -3.77
C LEU A 73 -4.70 2.52 -4.29
N GLY A 74 -5.79 2.45 -5.08
CA GLY A 74 -6.27 1.23 -5.71
C GLY A 74 -5.28 0.66 -6.72
N ILE A 75 -4.76 1.47 -7.66
CA ILE A 75 -3.80 1.03 -8.67
C ILE A 75 -2.47 0.63 -8.04
N ALA A 76 -1.93 1.47 -7.14
CA ALA A 76 -0.68 1.17 -6.46
C ALA A 76 -0.80 -0.08 -5.58
N GLY A 77 -1.94 -0.26 -4.92
CA GLY A 77 -2.24 -1.45 -4.11
C GLY A 77 -2.35 -2.71 -4.96
N MET A 78 -3.01 -2.63 -6.11
CA MET A 78 -3.12 -3.75 -7.04
C MET A 78 -1.74 -4.19 -7.56
N LEU A 79 -0.88 -3.23 -7.96
CA LEU A 79 0.49 -3.52 -8.39
C LEU A 79 1.33 -4.16 -7.29
N LEU A 80 1.21 -3.66 -6.05
CA LEU A 80 1.90 -4.25 -4.89
C LEU A 80 1.40 -5.66 -4.55
N CYS A 81 0.10 -5.91 -4.73
CA CYS A 81 -0.49 -7.22 -4.54
C CYS A 81 0.02 -8.23 -5.59
N LEU A 82 0.08 -7.82 -6.86
CA LEU A 82 0.60 -8.65 -7.96
C LEU A 82 2.08 -8.99 -7.80
N LEU A 83 2.89 -8.11 -7.21
CA LEU A 83 4.29 -8.41 -6.89
C LEU A 83 4.44 -9.40 -5.71
N GLY A 84 3.44 -9.48 -4.83
CA GLY A 84 3.40 -10.43 -3.72
C GLY A 84 2.88 -11.81 -4.12
N LEU A 85 2.14 -11.90 -5.22
CA LEU A 85 1.72 -13.14 -5.87
C LEU A 85 2.90 -13.70 -6.67
N LYS A 86 3.57 -14.72 -6.14
CA LYS A 86 4.52 -15.54 -6.89
C LYS A 86 4.13 -17.01 -6.76
#